data_AF-A0A814PTF7-F1
#
_entry.id   AF-A0A814PTF7-F1
#
_cell.length_a   1.000
_cell.length_b   1.000
_cell.length_c   1.000
_cell.angle_alpha   90.00
_cell.angle_beta   90.00
_cell.angle_gamma   90.00
#
_symmetry.space_group_name_H-M   'P 1'
#
loop_
_entity.id
_entity.type
_entity.pdbx_description
1 polymer ?
#
loop_
_entity_poly.entity_id
_entity_poly.type
_entity_poly.pdbx_seq_one_letter_code
_entity_poly.pdbx_strand_id
1 'polypeptide(L)' 'NKKLGEWAGLCKLDKDGKLDKDGKARKVVRCSCCVVRDFGDETQAHDQLLEYMKKNKQSA' A
#
# COMPACT_ATOMS: atom_id res chain seq x y z
N ASN A 1 -6.85 -0.35 -9.57
CA ASN A 1 -7.07 0.90 -8.81
C ASN A 1 -7.91 0.74 -7.54
N LYS A 2 -8.72 -0.33 -7.38
CA LYS A 2 -9.42 -0.59 -6.10
C LYS A 2 -8.50 -1.24 -5.05
N LYS A 3 -7.67 -2.21 -5.47
CA LYS A 3 -6.62 -2.82 -4.63
C LYS A 3 -5.65 -1.80 -4.01
N LEU A 4 -5.26 -0.77 -4.76
CA LEU A 4 -4.40 0.30 -4.25
C LEU A 4 -5.06 1.06 -3.09
N GLY A 5 -6.35 1.37 -3.21
CA GLY A 5 -7.09 2.02 -2.13
C GLY A 5 -7.22 1.14 -0.90
N GLU A 6 -7.40 -0.17 -1.09
CA GLU A 6 -7.40 -1.14 0.01
C GLU A 6 -6.05 -1.16 0.76
N TRP A 7 -4.94 -1.29 0.04
CA TRP A 7 -3.59 -1.29 0.63
C TRP A 7 -3.19 0.05 1.24
N ALA A 8 -3.69 1.16 0.69
CA ALA A 8 -3.53 2.48 1.27
C ALA A 8 -4.44 2.73 2.49
N GLY A 9 -5.22 1.74 2.93
CA GLY A 9 -6.13 1.86 4.08
C GLY A 9 -7.41 2.64 3.80
N LEU A 10 -7.70 2.98 2.54
CA LEU A 10 -8.94 3.65 2.10
C LEU A 10 -10.09 2.65 1.98
N CYS A 11 -10.32 1.90 3.05
CA CYS A 11 -11.37 0.90 3.17
C CYS A 11 -11.98 0.90 4.56
N LYS A 12 -13.13 0.25 4.71
CA LYS A 12 -13.78 0.04 6.01
C LYS A 12 -13.71 -1.44 6.35
N LEU A 13 -13.23 -1.71 7.55
CA LEU A 13 -13.30 -3.02 8.18
C LEU A 13 -14.70 -3.21 8.79
N ASP A 14 -15.08 -4.44 9.14
CA ASP A 14 -16.38 -4.69 9.79
C ASP A 14 -16.39 -4.10 11.22
N LYS A 15 -17.54 -4.15 11.91
CA LYS A 15 -17.82 -3.48 13.19
C LYS A 15 -16.76 -3.71 14.29
N ASP A 16 -16.02 -4.81 14.23
CA ASP A 16 -14.98 -5.19 15.19
C ASP A 16 -13.55 -4.78 14.76
N GLY A 17 -13.41 -3.94 13.73
CA GLY A 17 -12.10 -3.51 13.22
C GLY A 17 -11.30 -4.64 12.54
N LYS A 18 -11.97 -5.74 12.19
CA LYS A 18 -11.37 -6.89 11.48
C LYS A 18 -11.89 -6.94 10.04
N LEU A 19 -11.13 -7.58 9.16
CA LEU A 19 -11.66 -7.98 7.86
C LEU A 19 -12.95 -8.78 8.08
N ASP A 20 -13.89 -8.66 7.15
CA ASP A 20 -15.12 -9.45 7.20
C ASP A 20 -14.82 -10.97 7.27
N LYS A 21 -15.84 -11.78 7.58
CA LYS A 21 -15.68 -13.24 7.73
C LYS A 21 -15.05 -13.93 6.51
N ASP A 22 -15.16 -13.30 5.33
CA ASP A 22 -14.59 -13.75 4.07
C ASP A 22 -13.17 -13.20 3.81
N GLY A 23 -12.58 -12.51 4.78
CA GLY A 23 -11.23 -11.96 4.72
C GLY A 23 -11.08 -10.84 3.71
N LYS A 24 -12.13 -10.03 3.47
CA LYS A 24 -12.10 -8.89 2.54
C LYS A 24 -12.36 -7.58 3.25
N ALA A 25 -11.98 -6.48 2.59
CA ALA A 25 -12.28 -5.13 3.04
C ALA A 25 -13.59 -4.63 2.43
N ARG A 26 -14.46 -4.03 3.25
CA ARG A 26 -15.72 -3.45 2.79
C ARG A 26 -15.51 -1.98 2.38
N LYS A 27 -16.35 -1.49 1.47
CA LYS A 27 -16.40 -0.07 1.06
C LYS A 27 -15.02 0.52 0.69
N VAL A 28 -14.22 -0.24 -0.05
CA VAL A 28 -12.92 0.24 -0.58
C VAL A 28 -13.15 1.40 -1.56
N VAL A 29 -12.51 2.54 -1.29
CA VAL A 29 -12.46 3.70 -2.17
C VAL A 29 -11.36 3.51 -3.21
N ARG A 30 -11.63 3.88 -4.46
CA ARG A 30 -10.62 3.79 -5.53
C ARG A 30 -9.54 4.85 -5.30
N CYS A 31 -8.27 4.45 -5.39
CA CYS A 31 -7.14 5.36 -5.35
C CYS A 31 -6.50 5.48 -6.75
N SER A 32 -6.18 6.69 -7.17
CA SER A 32 -5.45 6.98 -8.42
C SER A 32 -3.94 7.05 -8.21
N CYS A 33 -3.50 7.68 -7.11
CA CYS A 33 -2.11 7.84 -6.75
C CYS A 33 -1.95 7.95 -5.22
N CYS A 34 -0.82 7.49 -4.72
CA CYS A 34 -0.42 7.61 -3.32
C CYS A 34 1.06 7.97 -3.26
N VAL A 35 1.44 8.77 -2.26
CA VAL A 35 2.82 9.22 -2.06
C VAL A 35 3.21 8.86 -0.64
N VAL A 36 4.30 8.11 -0.48
CA VAL A 36 4.86 7.80 0.83
C VAL A 36 5.68 9.00 1.30
N ARG A 37 5.35 9.54 2.47
CA ARG A 37 6.03 10.70 3.06
C ARG A 37 7.06 10.29 4.10
N ASP A 38 6.74 9.22 4.83
CA ASP A 38 7.57 8.65 5.88
C ASP A 38 7.39 7.14 5.83
N PHE A 39 8.50 6.41 5.82
CA PHE A 39 8.52 4.95 5.83
C PHE A 39 8.61 4.39 7.27
N GLY A 40 8.84 5.25 8.27
CA GLY A 40 9.08 4.83 9.65
C GLY A 40 10.46 4.22 9.79
N ASP A 41 10.52 2.92 10.08
CA ASP A 41 11.78 2.20 10.32
C ASP A 41 12.47 1.76 9.02
N GLU A 42 13.80 1.88 8.98
CA GLU A 42 14.62 1.29 7.92
C GLU A 42 14.60 -0.24 8.01
N THR A 43 14.06 -0.87 6.98
CA THR A 43 13.97 -2.33 6.87
C THR A 43 14.72 -2.80 5.63
N GLN A 44 15.27 -4.02 5.67
CA GLN A 44 16.00 -4.60 4.54
C GLN A 44 15.16 -4.63 3.23
N ALA A 45 13.84 -4.78 3.35
CA ALA A 45 12.95 -4.75 2.20
C ALA A 45 12.88 -3.36 1.53
N HIS A 46 12.96 -2.30 2.33
CA HIS A 46 12.99 -0.93 1.84
C HIS A 46 14.28 -0.63 1.05
N ASP A 47 15.43 -1.11 1.54
CA ASP A 47 16.72 -0.93 0.86
C ASP A 47 16.77 -1.63 -0.50
N GLN A 48 16.28 -2.87 -0.56
CA GLN A 48 16.19 -3.64 -1.80
C GLN A 48 15.30 -2.94 -2.84
N LEU A 49 14.16 -2.41 -2.41
CA LEU A 49 13.24 -1.65 -3.26
C LEU A 49 13.89 -0.36 -3.77
N LEU A 50 14.56 0.39 -2.91
CA LEU A 50 15.27 1.61 -3.28
C LEU A 50 16.42 1.33 -4.24
N GLU A 51 17.22 0.28 -4.02
CA GLU A 51 18.29 -0.10 -4.94
C GLU A 51 17.72 -0.46 -6.31
N TYR A 52 16.67 -1.27 -6.37
CA TYR A 52 16.00 -1.62 -7.62
C TYR A 52 15.48 -0.38 -8.37
N MET A 53 14.84 0.55 -7.66
CA MET A 53 14.36 1.80 -8.26
C MET A 53 15.51 2.69 -8.76
N LYS A 54 16.64 2.72 -8.05
CA LYS A 54 17.84 3.47 -8.48
C LYS A 54 18.46 2.84 -9.73
N LYS A 55 18.58 1.52 -9.80
CA LYS A 55 19.12 0.79 -10.97
C LYS A 55 18.31 1.05 -12.24
N ASN A 56 16.99 1.12 -12.11
CA ASN A 56 16.08 1.32 -13.25
C ASN A 56 15.83 2.79 -13.62
N LYS A 57 16.35 3.76 -12.84
CA LYS A 57 16.28 5.19 -13.21
C LYS A 57 17.17 5.57 -14.40
N GLN A 58 18.07 4.67 -14.82
CA GLN A 58 19.07 4.95 -15.85
C GLN A 58 18.61 4.62 -17.28
N SER A 59 17.41 4.04 -17.43
CA SER A 59 16.79 3.74 -18.72
C SER A 59 15.54 4.61 -18.93
N ALA A 60 15.73 5.93 -18.93
CA ALA A 60 14.75 6.90 -19.40
C ALA A 60 15.36 7.69 -20.55
#